data_AF-A0A5R8YVU5-F1
#
_entry.id   AF-A0A5R8YVU5-F1
#
_cell.length_a   1.000
_cell.length_b   1.000
_cell.length_c   1.000
_cell.angle_alpha   90.00
_cell.angle_beta   90.00
_cell.angle_gamma   90.00
#
_symmetry.space_group_name_H-M   'P 1'
#
loop_
_entity.id
_entity.type
_entity.pdbx_description
1 polymer ?
#
loop_
_entity_poly.entity_id
_entity_poly.type
_entity_poly.pdbx_seq_one_letter_code
_entity_poly.pdbx_strand_id
1 'polypeptide(L)'
;MLAVPAAVVALWAMSATAATNDDIAKRLEPVGQVCVQGQECKGMEVAASAGGGGAKTPDEIIAKHCNACHGSGLLGAPKIGDTAAWKERADHQGGLDGILAKAITGINAMPPKGTCADCSDDDLKGAIKKMSGL
;
A
#
# COMPACT_ATOMS: atom_id res chain seq x y z
N MET A 1 1.95 -49.56 -64.59
CA MET A 1 0.74 -48.79 -64.95
C MET A 1 -0.32 -49.06 -63.90
N LEU A 2 -0.66 -48.05 -63.10
CA LEU A 2 -2.01 -47.74 -62.60
C LEU A 2 -1.85 -46.55 -61.63
N ALA A 3 -2.18 -45.37 -62.15
CA ALA A 3 -2.16 -44.11 -61.45
C ALA A 3 -3.24 -44.10 -60.35
N VAL A 4 -2.87 -43.75 -59.13
CA VAL A 4 -3.83 -43.46 -58.05
C VAL A 4 -4.15 -41.96 -58.12
N PRO A 5 -5.44 -41.57 -58.21
CA PRO A 5 -5.85 -40.24 -58.64
C PRO A 5 -5.65 -39.17 -57.55
N ALA A 6 -5.32 -37.98 -58.03
CA ALA A 6 -5.17 -36.73 -57.29
C ALA A 6 -6.52 -36.19 -56.77
N ALA A 7 -7.15 -36.89 -55.81
CA ALA A 7 -8.45 -36.50 -55.26
C ALA A 7 -8.57 -36.69 -53.74
N VAL A 8 -7.51 -36.42 -52.97
CA VAL A 8 -7.63 -36.22 -51.52
C VAL A 8 -6.91 -34.93 -51.11
N VAL A 9 -7.31 -33.83 -51.76
CA VAL A 9 -7.11 -32.47 -51.25
C VAL A 9 -8.47 -32.00 -50.78
N ALA A 10 -8.85 -32.33 -49.55
CA ALA A 10 -9.89 -31.62 -48.82
C ALA A 10 -9.82 -32.03 -47.34
N LEU A 11 -9.80 -31.04 -46.44
CA LEU A 11 -9.91 -31.16 -44.99
C LEU A 11 -8.61 -31.45 -44.20
N TRP A 12 -7.61 -30.58 -44.34
CA TRP A 12 -6.76 -30.18 -43.21
C TRP A 12 -6.52 -28.67 -43.28
N ALA A 13 -7.59 -27.91 -43.09
CA ALA A 13 -7.52 -26.45 -42.97
C ALA A 13 -8.41 -25.97 -41.81
N MET A 14 -8.29 -26.59 -40.64
CA MET A 14 -8.86 -26.05 -39.41
C MET A 14 -7.85 -26.22 -38.29
N SER A 15 -7.09 -25.15 -38.01
CA SER A 15 -6.67 -24.73 -36.66
C SER A 15 -5.66 -23.58 -36.75
N ALA A 16 -6.09 -22.40 -37.20
CA ALA A 16 -5.44 -21.13 -36.85
C ALA A 16 -6.30 -19.96 -37.36
N THR A 17 -7.42 -19.68 -36.68
CA THR A 17 -7.86 -18.28 -36.65
C THR A 17 -6.85 -17.56 -35.76
N ALA A 18 -5.79 -17.06 -36.40
CA ALA A 18 -4.98 -16.00 -35.84
C ALA A 18 -5.96 -14.87 -35.53
N ALA A 19 -6.08 -14.50 -34.26
CA ALA A 19 -6.72 -13.25 -33.87
C ALA A 19 -6.16 -12.15 -34.78
N THR A 20 -7.04 -11.43 -35.48
CA THR A 20 -6.60 -10.35 -36.36
C THR A 20 -5.91 -9.28 -35.50
N ASN A 21 -4.93 -8.56 -36.06
CA ASN A 21 -4.23 -7.51 -35.32
C ASN A 21 -5.22 -6.47 -34.74
N ASP A 22 -6.37 -6.28 -35.38
CA ASP A 22 -7.47 -5.43 -34.91
C ASP A 22 -8.15 -5.96 -33.64
N ASP A 23 -8.40 -7.27 -33.52
CA ASP A 23 -8.98 -7.87 -32.31
C ASP A 23 -8.02 -7.80 -31.11
N ILE A 24 -6.71 -7.89 -31.37
CA ILE A 24 -5.69 -7.71 -30.34
C ILE A 24 -5.59 -6.24 -29.94
N ALA A 25 -5.59 -5.31 -30.90
CA ALA A 25 -5.55 -3.88 -30.63
C ALA A 25 -6.72 -3.43 -29.74
N LYS A 26 -7.93 -3.93 -30.02
CA LYS A 26 -9.15 -3.60 -29.28
C LYS A 26 -9.16 -4.08 -27.82
N ARG A 27 -8.41 -5.13 -27.51
CA ARG A 27 -8.25 -5.66 -26.15
C ARG A 27 -7.10 -5.02 -25.37
N LEU A 28 -6.19 -4.35 -26.07
CA LEU A 28 -5.08 -3.59 -25.50
C LEU A 28 -5.46 -2.11 -25.31
N GLU A 29 -6.67 -1.70 -25.70
CA GLU A 29 -7.18 -0.37 -25.43
C GLU A 29 -7.28 -0.15 -23.91
N PRO A 30 -6.75 0.96 -23.38
CA PRO A 30 -6.78 1.21 -21.95
C PRO A 30 -8.22 1.45 -21.49
N VAL A 31 -8.66 0.69 -20.49
CA VAL A 31 -10.00 0.78 -19.88
C VAL A 31 -10.22 2.08 -19.08
N GLY A 32 -9.23 2.97 -19.03
CA GLY A 32 -9.27 4.27 -18.36
C GLY A 32 -7.99 5.06 -18.62
N GLN A 33 -8.06 6.37 -18.43
CA GLN A 33 -6.90 7.26 -18.61
C GLN A 33 -6.08 7.35 -17.32
N VAL A 34 -4.76 7.21 -17.43
CA VAL A 34 -3.84 7.45 -16.32
C VAL A 34 -3.50 8.94 -16.28
N CYS A 35 -4.04 9.64 -15.29
CA CYS A 35 -3.72 11.03 -15.02
C CYS A 35 -2.37 11.12 -14.30
N VAL A 36 -1.37 11.73 -14.95
CA VAL A 36 -0.07 12.01 -14.34
C VAL A 36 -0.13 13.38 -13.66
N GLN A 37 0.43 13.50 -12.45
CA GLN A 37 0.42 14.75 -11.68
C GLN A 37 0.98 15.91 -12.52
N GLY A 38 0.16 16.96 -12.68
CA GLY A 38 0.53 18.19 -13.40
C GLY A 38 -0.05 18.34 -14.81
N GLN A 39 -0.82 17.37 -15.32
CA GLN A 39 -1.57 17.51 -16.57
C GLN A 39 -3.08 17.54 -16.31
N GLU A 40 -3.81 18.47 -16.93
CA GLU A 40 -5.26 18.61 -16.75
C GLU A 40 -6.02 17.44 -17.39
N CYS A 41 -6.81 16.75 -16.57
CA CYS A 41 -7.68 15.66 -17.01
C CYS A 41 -9.06 16.20 -17.34
N LYS A 42 -9.38 16.22 -18.64
CA LYS A 42 -10.66 16.73 -19.15
C LYS A 42 -11.78 15.72 -18.85
N GLY A 43 -12.66 16.04 -17.90
CA GLY A 43 -13.86 15.25 -17.59
C GLY A 43 -13.98 14.75 -16.15
N MET A 44 -12.99 15.02 -15.28
CA MET A 44 -13.14 14.89 -13.84
C MET A 44 -13.22 16.30 -13.25
N GLU A 45 -14.35 16.68 -12.68
CA GLU A 45 -14.38 17.81 -11.74
C GLU A 45 -13.57 17.42 -10.49
N VAL A 46 -12.26 17.64 -10.58
CA VAL A 46 -11.37 17.53 -9.44
C VAL A 46 -11.60 18.76 -8.56
N ALA A 47 -12.35 18.58 -7.47
CA ALA A 47 -12.18 19.47 -6.32
C ALA A 47 -10.68 19.49 -5.98
N ALA A 48 -10.12 20.69 -5.85
CA ALA A 48 -8.70 20.89 -5.64
C ALA A 48 -8.18 20.04 -4.47
N SER A 49 -7.49 18.93 -4.77
CA SER A 49 -6.60 18.31 -3.81
C SER A 49 -5.36 19.19 -3.78
N ALA A 50 -5.17 19.92 -2.67
CA ALA A 50 -3.89 20.52 -2.38
C ALA A 50 -2.81 19.43 -2.50
N GLY A 51 -1.78 19.73 -3.30
CA GLY A 51 -0.65 18.83 -3.51
C GLY A 51 0.06 18.54 -2.19
N GLY A 52 0.30 17.25 -1.97
CA GLY A 52 0.94 16.67 -0.80
C GLY A 52 0.29 15.30 -0.62
N GLY A 53 1.06 14.22 -0.70
CA GLY A 53 0.54 12.88 -0.37
C GLY A 53 -0.24 13.00 0.93
N GLY A 54 -1.55 12.74 0.86
CA GLY A 54 -2.48 13.14 1.92
C GLY A 54 -1.92 12.73 3.28
N ALA A 55 -1.85 13.69 4.21
CA ALA A 55 -1.34 13.45 5.55
C ALA A 55 -2.02 12.19 6.09
N LYS A 56 -1.23 11.14 6.33
CA LYS A 56 -1.76 9.85 6.75
C LYS A 56 -2.40 10.06 8.11
N THR A 57 -3.64 9.62 8.30
CA THR A 57 -4.24 9.75 9.62
C THR A 57 -3.53 8.82 10.60
N PRO A 58 -3.43 9.20 11.89
CA PRO A 58 -2.86 8.33 12.92
C PRO A 58 -3.50 6.95 12.94
N ASP A 59 -4.83 6.87 12.77
CA ASP A 59 -5.56 5.61 12.75
C ASP A 59 -5.15 4.71 11.57
N GLU A 60 -4.91 5.27 10.38
CA GLU A 60 -4.40 4.51 9.24
C GLU A 60 -2.99 3.97 9.48
N ILE A 61 -2.10 4.78 10.07
CA ILE A 61 -0.73 4.36 10.38
C ILE A 61 -0.76 3.22 11.41
N ILE A 62 -1.57 3.37 12.45
CA ILE A 62 -1.73 2.36 13.49
C ILE A 62 -2.24 1.06 12.89
N ALA A 63 -3.30 1.11 12.09
CA ALA A 63 -3.89 -0.08 11.46
C ALA A 63 -2.90 -0.78 10.53
N LYS A 64 -2.13 -0.03 9.73
CA LYS A 64 -1.20 -0.59 8.73
C LYS A 64 0.11 -1.12 9.32
N HIS A 65 0.65 -0.46 10.34
CA HIS A 65 2.03 -0.69 10.79
C HIS A 65 2.14 -1.10 12.26
N CYS A 66 1.34 -0.51 13.15
CA CYS A 66 1.56 -0.64 14.59
C CYS A 66 0.73 -1.76 15.24
N ASN A 67 -0.45 -2.05 14.68
CA ASN A 67 -1.44 -2.95 15.29
C ASN A 67 -0.93 -4.38 15.49
N ALA A 68 -0.10 -4.89 14.57
CA ALA A 68 0.40 -6.26 14.61
C ALA A 68 1.06 -6.62 15.95
N CYS A 69 1.75 -5.66 16.57
CA CYS A 69 2.37 -5.85 17.89
C CYS A 69 1.60 -5.14 19.01
N HIS A 70 1.18 -3.89 18.78
CA HIS A 70 0.55 -3.08 19.84
C HIS A 70 -0.93 -3.39 20.07
N GLY A 71 -1.61 -4.09 19.16
CA GLY A 71 -3.01 -4.46 19.32
C GLY A 71 -3.23 -5.43 20.48
N SER A 72 -2.46 -6.52 20.53
CA SER A 72 -2.53 -7.52 21.60
C SER A 72 -1.43 -7.37 22.66
N GLY A 73 -0.41 -6.54 22.40
CA GLY A 73 0.79 -6.42 23.25
C GLY A 73 1.83 -7.51 23.00
N LEU A 74 1.93 -7.98 21.75
CA LEU A 74 2.86 -9.02 21.34
C LEU A 74 4.31 -8.61 21.66
N LEU A 75 5.13 -9.59 22.09
CA LEU A 75 6.53 -9.37 22.51
C LEU A 75 6.72 -8.31 23.61
N GLY A 76 5.68 -8.06 24.43
CA GLY A 76 5.72 -7.06 25.49
C GLY A 76 5.54 -5.62 25.00
N ALA A 77 5.01 -5.44 23.78
CA ALA A 77 4.62 -4.12 23.29
C ALA A 77 3.52 -3.51 24.17
N PRO A 78 3.56 -2.19 24.45
CA PRO A 78 2.48 -1.52 25.17
C PRO A 78 1.20 -1.55 24.32
N LYS A 79 0.09 -1.98 24.93
CA LYS A 79 -1.18 -2.13 24.22
C LYS A 79 -1.76 -0.77 23.83
N ILE A 80 -2.44 -0.72 22.69
CA ILE A 80 -3.21 0.46 22.28
C ILE A 80 -4.29 0.75 23.33
N GLY A 81 -4.32 1.98 23.84
CA GLY A 81 -5.26 2.42 24.88
C GLY A 81 -4.84 2.09 26.32
N ASP A 82 -3.72 1.41 26.53
CA ASP A 82 -3.18 1.17 27.89
C ASP A 82 -2.37 2.38 28.38
N THR A 83 -3.08 3.48 28.65
CA THR A 83 -2.46 4.77 29.01
C THR A 83 -1.54 4.68 30.21
N ALA A 84 -1.80 3.77 31.17
CA ALA A 84 -0.93 3.55 32.31
C ALA A 84 0.45 3.00 31.89
N ALA A 85 0.46 1.94 31.06
CA ALA A 85 1.71 1.37 30.55
C ALA A 85 2.48 2.35 29.65
N TRP A 86 1.78 3.16 28.85
CA TRP A 86 2.40 4.20 28.05
C TRP A 86 2.96 5.34 28.89
N LYS A 87 2.25 5.75 29.96
CA LYS A 87 2.72 6.80 30.86
C LYS A 87 3.99 6.41 31.58
N GLU A 88 4.04 5.20 32.15
CA GLU A 88 5.25 4.68 32.81
C GLU A 88 6.45 4.73 31.84
N ARG A 89 6.26 4.22 30.62
CA ARG A 89 7.30 4.25 29.59
C ARG A 89 7.70 5.67 29.19
N ALA A 90 6.73 6.58 29.05
CA ALA A 90 7.01 7.97 28.73
C ALA A 90 7.86 8.61 29.84
N ASP A 91 7.48 8.43 31.10
CA ASP A 91 8.19 8.97 32.26
C ASP A 91 9.63 8.43 32.32
N HIS A 92 9.87 7.16 31.94
CA HIS A 92 11.22 6.59 31.83
C HIS A 92 12.04 7.08 30.62
N GLN A 93 11.40 7.51 29.54
CA GLN A 93 12.08 7.89 28.29
C GLN A 93 12.22 9.41 28.12
N GLY A 94 11.71 10.23 29.04
CA GLY A 94 11.72 11.70 28.91
C GLY A 94 10.49 12.25 28.17
N GLY A 95 9.35 11.59 28.35
CA GLY A 95 8.06 11.97 27.78
C GLY A 95 7.80 11.42 26.38
N LEU A 96 6.85 12.06 25.68
CA LEU A 96 6.42 11.69 24.33
C LEU A 96 7.56 11.77 23.30
N ASP A 97 8.45 12.76 23.42
CA ASP A 97 9.58 12.93 22.49
C ASP A 97 10.61 11.82 22.65
N GLY A 98 10.82 11.34 23.88
CA GLY A 98 11.65 10.17 24.14
C GLY A 98 11.10 8.89 23.52
N ILE A 99 9.79 8.68 23.62
CA ILE A 99 9.11 7.55 22.95
C ILE A 99 9.25 7.67 21.44
N LEU A 100 9.05 8.87 20.87
CA LEU A 100 9.22 9.12 19.44
C LEU A 100 10.65 8.76 18.98
N ALA A 101 11.67 9.19 19.72
CA ALA A 101 13.05 8.87 19.41
C ALA A 101 13.29 7.35 19.37
N LYS A 102 12.75 6.60 20.34
CA LYS A 102 12.83 5.13 20.35
C LYS A 102 12.04 4.49 19.23
N ALA A 103 10.88 5.03 18.87
CA ALA A 103 10.11 4.56 17.73
C ALA A 103 10.88 4.75 16.41
N ILE A 104 11.61 5.86 16.27
CA ILE A 104 12.44 6.15 15.10
C ILE A 104 13.65 5.19 15.05
N THR A 105 14.41 5.06 16.14
CA THR A 105 15.63 4.21 16.16
C THR A 105 15.33 2.71 16.22
N GLY A 106 14.13 2.33 16.68
CA GLY A 106 13.82 0.97 17.09
C GLY A 106 14.33 0.66 18.50
N ILE A 107 13.73 -0.36 19.12
CA ILE A 107 14.11 -0.86 20.45
C ILE A 107 13.72 -2.33 20.62
N ASN A 108 14.66 -3.18 21.02
CA ASN A 108 14.44 -4.62 21.20
C ASN A 108 13.79 -5.26 19.96
N ALA A 109 12.55 -5.76 20.10
CA ALA A 109 11.79 -6.37 19.03
C ALA A 109 11.03 -5.37 18.15
N MET A 110 11.00 -4.07 18.51
CA MET A 110 10.36 -3.03 17.71
C MET A 110 11.34 -2.53 16.63
N PRO A 111 11.04 -2.73 15.34
CA PRO A 111 11.89 -2.25 14.25
C PRO A 111 11.95 -0.71 14.19
N PRO A 112 12.99 -0.13 13.55
CA PRO A 112 13.06 1.30 13.28
C PRO A 112 11.80 1.82 12.55
N LYS A 113 11.35 3.01 12.96
CA LYS A 113 10.10 3.68 12.52
C LYS A 113 8.83 2.81 12.61
N GLY A 114 8.84 1.76 13.44
CA GLY A 114 7.69 0.85 13.55
C GLY A 114 7.28 0.24 12.21
N THR A 115 8.23 -0.01 11.30
CA THR A 115 8.03 -0.48 9.91
C THR A 115 7.40 0.52 8.93
N CYS A 116 7.11 1.75 9.36
CA CYS A 116 6.64 2.80 8.46
C CYS A 116 7.81 3.61 7.91
N ALA A 117 8.42 3.14 6.82
CA ALA A 117 9.57 3.80 6.20
C ALA A 117 9.24 5.20 5.67
N ASP A 118 8.01 5.40 5.20
CA ASP A 118 7.49 6.60 4.56
C ASP A 118 6.68 7.52 5.50
N CYS A 119 6.62 7.21 6.81
CA CYS A 119 6.05 8.12 7.81
C CYS A 119 7.03 9.26 8.11
N SER A 120 6.52 10.48 8.21
CA SER A 120 7.24 11.58 8.84
C SER A 120 7.30 11.43 10.36
N ASP A 121 8.13 12.22 11.03
CA ASP A 121 8.20 12.20 12.49
C ASP A 121 6.89 12.67 13.12
N ASP A 122 6.16 13.57 12.46
CA ASP A 122 4.84 14.04 12.90
C ASP A 122 3.77 12.96 12.75
N ASP A 123 3.81 12.18 11.67
CA ASP A 123 2.95 11.00 11.48
C ASP A 123 3.14 9.99 12.63
N LEU A 124 4.41 9.67 12.94
CA LEU A 124 4.75 8.77 14.03
C LEU A 124 4.33 9.33 15.39
N LYS A 125 4.55 10.62 15.63
CA LYS A 125 4.14 11.30 16.87
C LYS A 125 2.62 11.27 17.06
N GLY A 126 1.86 11.50 15.99
CA GLY A 126 0.40 11.40 15.98
C GLY A 126 -0.09 9.99 16.29
N ALA A 127 0.51 8.98 15.66
CA ALA A 127 0.21 7.58 15.93
C ALA A 127 0.52 7.21 17.39
N ILE A 128 1.67 7.62 17.93
CA ILE A 128 2.06 7.34 19.32
C ILE A 128 1.06 7.97 20.29
N LYS A 129 0.69 9.25 20.12
CA LYS A 129 -0.33 9.92 20.95
C LYS A 129 -1.66 9.18 20.93
N LYS A 130 -2.10 8.79 19.74
CA LYS A 130 -3.37 8.07 19.56
C LYS A 130 -3.34 6.69 20.23
N MET A 131 -2.21 5.97 20.18
CA MET A 131 -2.05 4.69 20.87
C MET A 131 -1.92 4.83 22.38
N SER A 132 -1.23 5.88 22.85
CA SER A 132 -0.93 6.09 24.26
C SER A 132 -2.06 6.73 25.04
N GLY A 133 -2.88 7.56 24.38
CA GLY A 133 -3.86 8.41 25.06
C GLY A 133 -3.21 9.52 25.90
N LEU A 134 -1.94 9.84 25.64
CA LEU A 134 -1.18 10.92 26.28
C LEU A 134 -1.25 12.24 25.48
#